data_AF-A0A976EHX6-F1
#
_entry.id   AF-A0A976EHX6-F1
#
_cell.length_a   1.000
_cell.length_b   1.000
_cell.length_c   1.000
_cell.angle_alpha   90.00
_cell.angle_beta   90.00
_cell.angle_gamma   90.00
#
_symmetry.space_group_name_H-M   'P 1'
#
loop_
_entity.id
_entity.type
_entity.pdbx_description
1 polymer ?
#
loop_
_entity_poly.entity_id
_entity_poly.type
_entity_poly.pdbx_seq_one_letter_code
_entity_poly.pdbx_strand_id
1 'polypeptide(L)'
;MRHFFTVLFTFVSSAIWLSLAPAQAALLYAYYDSSNDIVSFDSENPNTILSSKQIGLTGEFEYLIGLDFRPATGQLYSFVNNGGVNMRMFTVDPFTGKLTQVGTSSLAIPAGSNFGLSFAPTSDRLRLVTNLASNTRYNPETGALSGTDTALSYVAGDPAGSASPTITHIAYTSLSTGAAGALVTTLYGIDTARNTLVRIGGVDGSTSPNGGEVTTIGALGVVGSALGGFAIAPRTNKAYAAMNTGVPAVATLYEINLSNGLATFRGVIGSGSARIGGLAIKDTSSCYDLDGDGNILALTDGLMLLRALLGMTGTSVIANALPSATPPRSTWSAIRAHLNTTCGMSFAP
;
A
#
# COMPACT_ATOMS: atom_id res chain seq x y z
N MET A 1 42.98 50.09 -44.61
CA MET A 1 43.00 50.02 -43.14
C MET A 1 41.60 49.67 -42.65
N ARG A 2 41.49 48.70 -41.72
CA ARG A 2 40.30 48.24 -40.96
C ARG A 2 39.24 47.46 -41.78
N HIS A 3 39.31 46.13 -41.81
CA HIS A 3 38.77 45.14 -40.85
C HIS A 3 37.26 45.23 -40.63
N PHE A 4 36.51 44.20 -41.06
CA PHE A 4 35.49 43.54 -40.25
C PHE A 4 35.32 42.08 -40.72
N PHE A 5 35.68 41.15 -39.84
CA PHE A 5 35.40 39.71 -39.93
C PHE A 5 33.99 39.49 -39.37
N THR A 6 33.07 38.95 -40.16
CA THR A 6 31.76 38.51 -39.68
C THR A 6 31.85 37.03 -39.32
N VAL A 7 31.91 36.72 -38.02
CA VAL A 7 31.82 35.35 -37.51
C VAL A 7 30.33 34.98 -37.47
N LEU A 8 29.93 34.03 -38.32
CA LEU A 8 28.60 33.44 -38.31
C LEU A 8 28.57 32.34 -37.23
N PHE A 9 27.92 32.63 -36.10
CA PHE A 9 27.63 31.61 -35.07
C PHE A 9 26.47 30.73 -35.55
N THR A 10 26.77 29.51 -35.97
CA THR A 10 25.78 28.44 -36.12
C THR A 10 25.35 27.94 -34.74
N PHE A 11 24.15 28.31 -34.31
CA PHE A 11 23.49 27.65 -33.18
C PHE A 11 23.10 26.23 -33.58
N VAL A 12 23.79 25.22 -33.05
CA VAL A 12 23.30 23.84 -33.06
C VAL A 12 22.20 23.76 -32.00
N SER A 13 20.95 23.65 -32.45
CA SER A 13 19.81 23.35 -31.58
C SER A 13 19.95 21.91 -31.08
N SER A 14 20.41 21.74 -29.84
CA SER A 14 20.32 20.47 -29.13
C SER A 14 18.86 20.25 -28.72
N ALA A 15 18.14 19.42 -29.47
CA ALA A 15 16.86 18.89 -29.04
C ALA A 15 17.10 17.99 -27.82
N ILE A 16 16.77 18.49 -26.62
CA ILE A 16 16.69 17.69 -25.41
C ILE A 16 15.44 16.81 -25.58
N TRP A 17 15.65 15.54 -25.91
CA TRP A 17 14.63 14.52 -25.77
C TRP A 17 14.38 14.34 -24.27
N LEU A 18 13.38 15.04 -23.74
CA LEU A 18 12.82 14.69 -22.45
C LEU A 18 12.15 13.33 -22.63
N SER A 19 12.86 12.24 -22.36
CA SER A 19 12.23 10.94 -22.22
C SER A 19 11.29 11.04 -21.02
N LEU A 20 10.00 11.19 -21.26
CA LEU A 20 9.01 10.85 -20.24
C LEU A 20 9.24 9.38 -19.92
N ALA A 21 9.86 9.10 -18.78
CA ALA A 21 9.77 7.77 -18.22
C ALA A 21 8.26 7.47 -18.12
N PRO A 22 7.79 6.31 -18.62
CA PRO A 22 6.38 5.98 -18.50
C PRO A 22 6.00 6.07 -17.02
N ALA A 23 4.94 6.82 -16.71
CA ALA A 23 4.40 6.84 -15.37
C ALA A 23 4.05 5.41 -14.99
N GLN A 24 4.82 4.82 -14.08
CA GLN A 24 4.61 3.45 -13.66
C GLN A 24 3.29 3.40 -12.90
N ALA A 25 2.32 2.72 -13.49
CA ALA A 25 1.04 2.49 -12.85
C ALA A 25 1.20 1.53 -11.67
N ALA A 26 0.43 1.78 -10.61
CA ALA A 26 0.33 0.90 -9.47
C ALA A 26 -0.86 -0.06 -9.67
N LEU A 27 -0.66 -1.34 -9.34
CA LEU A 27 -1.76 -2.31 -9.24
C LEU A 27 -2.42 -2.17 -7.87
N LEU A 28 -3.66 -1.71 -7.86
CA LEU A 28 -4.46 -1.55 -6.65
C LEU A 28 -5.45 -2.70 -6.48
N TYR A 29 -5.73 -3.03 -5.22
CA TYR A 29 -6.80 -3.90 -4.81
C TYR A 29 -7.75 -3.13 -3.89
N ALA A 30 -9.06 -3.23 -4.16
CA ALA A 30 -10.08 -2.61 -3.32
C ALA A 30 -11.13 -3.62 -2.87
N TYR A 31 -11.70 -3.37 -1.69
CA TYR A 31 -12.85 -4.12 -1.19
C TYR A 31 -14.14 -3.41 -1.59
N TYR A 32 -14.96 -4.08 -2.40
CA TYR A 32 -16.32 -3.67 -2.72
C TYR A 32 -17.27 -4.23 -1.67
N ASP A 33 -17.72 -3.39 -0.76
CA ASP A 33 -18.46 -3.86 0.42
C ASP A 33 -19.90 -4.30 0.11
N SER A 34 -20.49 -3.79 -0.97
CA SER A 34 -21.85 -4.12 -1.38
C SER A 34 -21.98 -5.51 -1.99
N SER A 35 -20.94 -5.98 -2.69
CA SER A 35 -20.90 -7.32 -3.31
C SER A 35 -19.99 -8.31 -2.56
N ASN A 36 -19.25 -7.82 -1.56
CA ASN A 36 -18.19 -8.55 -0.88
C ASN A 36 -17.11 -9.07 -1.83
N ASP A 37 -16.69 -8.26 -2.79
CA ASP A 37 -15.62 -8.61 -3.73
C ASP A 37 -14.29 -7.93 -3.37
N ILE A 38 -13.18 -8.63 -3.60
CA ILE A 38 -11.89 -7.98 -3.87
C ILE A 38 -11.78 -7.75 -5.37
N VAL A 39 -11.63 -6.49 -5.75
CA VAL A 39 -11.37 -6.09 -7.14
C VAL A 39 -9.94 -5.62 -7.31
N SER A 40 -9.40 -5.74 -8.52
CA SER A 40 -8.14 -5.10 -8.90
C SER A 40 -8.29 -4.15 -10.08
N PHE A 41 -7.48 -3.10 -10.10
CA PHE A 41 -7.44 -2.10 -11.17
C PHE A 41 -6.09 -1.39 -11.19
N ASP A 42 -5.83 -0.70 -12.28
CA ASP A 42 -4.61 0.06 -12.51
C ASP A 42 -4.80 1.53 -12.11
N SER A 43 -3.80 2.16 -11.48
CA SER A 43 -3.88 3.55 -11.01
C SER A 43 -4.09 4.58 -12.13
N GLU A 44 -3.64 4.29 -13.35
CA GLU A 44 -3.82 5.14 -14.52
C GLU A 44 -5.19 4.93 -15.19
N ASN A 45 -5.79 3.74 -15.01
CA ASN A 45 -7.07 3.37 -15.62
C ASN A 45 -8.05 2.75 -14.59
N PRO A 46 -8.43 3.48 -13.53
CA PRO A 46 -9.22 2.92 -12.43
C PRO A 46 -10.65 2.53 -12.83
N ASN A 47 -11.16 3.05 -13.94
CA ASN A 47 -12.49 2.74 -14.46
C ASN A 47 -12.59 1.32 -15.04
N THR A 48 -11.46 0.65 -15.28
CA THR A 48 -11.42 -0.71 -15.83
C THR A 48 -11.01 -1.69 -14.73
N ILE A 49 -11.98 -2.51 -14.29
CA ILE A 49 -11.71 -3.59 -13.33
C ILE A 49 -11.02 -4.75 -14.05
N LEU A 50 -9.84 -5.12 -13.56
CA LEU A 50 -8.99 -6.19 -14.11
C LEU A 50 -9.39 -7.57 -13.56
N SER A 51 -9.81 -7.63 -12.30
CA SER A 51 -10.36 -8.84 -11.68
C SER A 51 -11.40 -8.48 -10.64
N SER A 52 -12.38 -9.37 -10.45
CA SER A 52 -13.30 -9.35 -9.31
C SER A 52 -13.40 -10.75 -8.73
N LYS A 53 -13.24 -10.88 -7.41
CA LYS A 53 -13.31 -12.15 -6.68
C LYS A 53 -14.12 -11.98 -5.41
N GLN A 54 -15.22 -12.72 -5.32
CA GLN A 54 -16.05 -12.75 -4.14
C GLN A 54 -15.29 -13.33 -2.96
N ILE A 55 -15.32 -12.62 -1.83
CA ILE A 55 -14.68 -13.02 -0.60
C ILE A 55 -15.53 -14.09 0.07
N GLY A 56 -14.88 -15.17 0.52
CA GLY A 56 -15.53 -16.26 1.26
C GLY A 56 -15.88 -15.92 2.72
N LEU A 57 -16.63 -14.83 2.96
CA LEU A 57 -17.24 -14.54 4.26
C LEU A 57 -18.40 -15.54 4.50
N THR A 58 -18.49 -16.08 5.72
CA THR A 58 -19.47 -17.15 6.04
C THR A 58 -20.38 -16.79 7.20
N GLY A 59 -20.03 -15.79 8.02
CA GLY A 59 -20.88 -15.30 9.10
C GLY A 59 -21.84 -14.20 8.64
N GLU A 60 -22.98 -14.09 9.31
CA GLU A 60 -23.90 -12.98 9.11
C GLU A 60 -23.26 -11.66 9.57
N PHE A 61 -23.41 -10.61 8.76
CA PHE A 61 -22.89 -9.26 9.06
C PHE A 61 -21.36 -9.18 9.24
N GLU A 62 -20.62 -10.16 8.72
CA GLU A 62 -19.17 -10.04 8.59
C GLU A 62 -18.81 -9.07 7.45
N TYR A 63 -17.75 -8.29 7.66
CA TYR A 63 -17.16 -7.43 6.64
C TYR A 63 -15.67 -7.25 6.89
N LEU A 64 -14.93 -6.87 5.85
CA LEU A 64 -13.50 -6.58 5.97
C LEU A 64 -13.25 -5.21 6.60
N ILE A 65 -12.38 -5.17 7.59
CA ILE A 65 -11.86 -3.96 8.20
C ILE A 65 -10.47 -3.70 7.63
N GLY A 66 -10.38 -2.69 6.77
CA GLY A 66 -9.14 -2.27 6.13
C GLY A 66 -8.56 -3.32 5.16
N LEU A 67 -7.53 -2.93 4.44
CA LEU A 67 -6.75 -3.81 3.58
C LEU A 67 -5.32 -3.30 3.57
N ASP A 68 -4.33 -4.18 3.72
CA ASP A 68 -2.95 -3.83 3.39
C ASP A 68 -2.12 -5.05 3.01
N PHE A 69 -1.15 -4.87 2.12
CA PHE A 69 -0.17 -5.89 1.79
C PHE A 69 0.96 -5.87 2.80
N ARG A 70 1.29 -7.03 3.37
CA ARG A 70 2.45 -7.18 4.25
C ARG A 70 3.73 -7.02 3.43
N PRO A 71 4.58 -6.00 3.68
CA PRO A 71 5.78 -5.78 2.87
C PRO A 71 6.74 -6.97 2.87
N ALA A 72 6.83 -7.70 3.99
CA ALA A 72 7.75 -8.84 4.15
C ALA A 72 7.35 -10.09 3.34
N THR A 73 6.05 -10.31 3.08
CA THR A 73 5.56 -11.56 2.46
C THR A 73 4.74 -11.35 1.20
N GLY A 74 4.30 -10.12 0.90
CA GLY A 74 3.44 -9.80 -0.24
C GLY A 74 2.01 -10.33 -0.10
N GLN A 75 1.62 -10.85 1.07
CA GLN A 75 0.26 -11.33 1.33
C GLN A 75 -0.66 -10.16 1.71
N LEU A 76 -1.90 -10.19 1.24
CA LEU A 76 -2.93 -9.22 1.61
C LEU A 76 -3.55 -9.61 2.95
N TYR A 77 -3.68 -8.65 3.86
CA TYR A 77 -4.30 -8.84 5.18
C TYR A 77 -5.52 -7.95 5.34
N SER A 78 -6.44 -8.44 6.16
CA SER A 78 -7.61 -7.71 6.66
C SER A 78 -7.94 -8.20 8.07
N PHE A 79 -8.63 -7.38 8.84
CA PHE A 79 -9.47 -7.93 9.90
C PHE A 79 -10.85 -8.27 9.33
N VAL A 80 -11.49 -9.29 9.89
CA VAL A 80 -12.92 -9.57 9.63
C VAL A 80 -13.67 -9.20 10.90
N ASN A 81 -14.61 -8.26 10.76
CA ASN A 81 -15.59 -8.00 11.81
C ASN A 81 -16.50 -9.21 11.97
N ASN A 82 -16.80 -9.60 13.20
CA ASN A 82 -17.74 -10.67 13.52
C ASN A 82 -18.98 -10.05 14.18
N GLY A 83 -19.88 -9.48 13.36
CA GLY A 83 -21.15 -8.94 13.82
C GLY A 83 -21.05 -7.77 14.82
N GLY A 84 -19.92 -7.05 14.86
CA GLY A 84 -19.70 -5.93 15.77
C GLY A 84 -19.28 -6.35 17.20
N VAL A 85 -19.06 -7.65 17.43
CA VAL A 85 -18.70 -8.19 18.75
C VAL A 85 -17.19 -8.27 18.93
N ASN A 86 -16.50 -8.87 17.96
CA ASN A 86 -15.06 -9.06 17.95
C ASN A 86 -14.54 -9.00 16.52
N MET A 87 -13.21 -8.98 16.37
CA MET A 87 -12.55 -9.10 15.08
C MET A 87 -11.49 -10.21 15.11
N ARG A 88 -11.22 -10.77 13.93
CA ARG A 88 -10.22 -11.81 13.71
C ARG A 88 -9.34 -11.40 12.54
N MET A 89 -8.05 -11.70 12.59
CA MET A 89 -7.12 -11.38 11.51
C MET A 89 -7.17 -12.47 10.43
N PHE A 90 -7.15 -12.07 9.17
CA PHE A 90 -7.13 -12.98 8.03
C PHE A 90 -6.09 -12.52 7.01
N THR A 91 -5.48 -13.50 6.35
CA THR A 91 -4.93 -13.30 5.02
C THR A 91 -6.06 -13.46 3.99
N VAL A 92 -6.00 -12.64 2.95
CA VAL A 92 -6.94 -12.63 1.83
C VAL A 92 -6.18 -13.06 0.58
N ASP A 93 -6.63 -14.11 -0.10
CA ASP A 93 -6.13 -14.44 -1.43
C ASP A 93 -6.91 -13.62 -2.47
N PRO A 94 -6.31 -12.59 -3.09
CA PRO A 94 -7.03 -11.73 -4.02
C PRO A 94 -7.34 -12.39 -5.37
N PHE A 95 -6.78 -13.58 -5.66
CA PHE A 95 -7.02 -14.31 -6.91
C PHE A 95 -8.18 -15.29 -6.78
N THR A 96 -8.42 -15.80 -5.57
CA THR A 96 -9.49 -16.78 -5.30
C THR A 96 -10.61 -16.23 -4.43
N GLY A 97 -10.38 -15.14 -3.69
CA GLY A 97 -11.29 -14.61 -2.67
C GLY A 97 -11.26 -15.40 -1.35
N LYS A 98 -10.37 -16.38 -1.22
CA LYS A 98 -10.27 -17.23 -0.03
C LYS A 98 -9.71 -16.45 1.17
N LEU A 99 -10.39 -16.56 2.30
CA LEU A 99 -9.90 -16.09 3.60
C LEU A 99 -9.20 -17.21 4.36
N THR A 100 -8.03 -16.93 4.93
CA THR A 100 -7.34 -17.85 5.84
C THR A 100 -7.02 -17.14 7.15
N GLN A 101 -7.61 -17.61 8.25
CA GLN A 101 -7.45 -16.97 9.55
C GLN A 101 -5.99 -17.05 10.01
N VAL A 102 -5.50 -15.94 10.54
CA VAL A 102 -4.16 -15.84 11.13
C VAL A 102 -4.27 -16.11 12.63
N GLY A 103 -3.64 -17.19 13.08
CA GLY A 103 -3.78 -17.67 14.45
C GLY A 103 -5.23 -17.97 14.85
N THR A 104 -5.47 -18.04 16.16
CA THR A 104 -6.79 -18.38 16.73
C THR A 104 -7.38 -17.26 17.57
N SER A 105 -6.73 -16.09 17.62
CA SER A 105 -7.15 -14.97 18.46
C SER A 105 -8.47 -14.36 18.01
N SER A 106 -9.37 -14.18 18.97
CA SER A 106 -10.55 -13.31 18.87
C SER A 106 -10.24 -12.02 19.63
N LEU A 107 -10.32 -10.88 18.95
CA LEU A 107 -9.88 -9.58 19.47
C LEU A 107 -11.07 -8.67 19.71
N ALA A 108 -11.04 -7.88 20.78
CA ALA A 108 -11.98 -6.78 20.93
C ALA A 108 -11.78 -5.77 19.78
N ILE A 109 -12.88 -5.25 19.25
CA ILE A 109 -12.85 -4.16 18.27
C ILE A 109 -12.53 -2.88 19.02
N PRO A 110 -11.47 -2.13 18.66
CA PRO A 110 -11.19 -0.85 19.28
C PRO A 110 -12.34 0.14 19.07
N ALA A 111 -12.56 1.03 20.05
CA ALA A 111 -13.69 1.96 20.02
C ALA A 111 -13.68 2.79 18.73
N GLY A 112 -14.82 2.78 18.02
CA GLY A 112 -14.99 3.46 16.73
C GLY A 112 -15.82 2.64 15.77
N SER A 113 -16.09 3.22 14.60
CA SER A 113 -16.87 2.61 13.53
C SER A 113 -16.19 2.67 12.17
N ASN A 114 -15.08 3.41 12.06
CA ASN A 114 -14.28 3.55 10.85
C ASN A 114 -12.82 3.38 11.22
N PHE A 115 -12.08 2.68 10.36
CA PHE A 115 -10.80 2.10 10.71
C PHE A 115 -9.76 2.35 9.63
N GLY A 116 -8.59 2.87 10.02
CA GLY A 116 -7.41 2.86 9.17
C GLY A 116 -6.55 1.66 9.52
N LEU A 117 -6.02 0.95 8.51
CA LEU A 117 -5.19 -0.22 8.68
C LEU A 117 -3.95 -0.12 7.80
N SER A 118 -2.75 -0.30 8.36
CA SER A 118 -1.54 -0.42 7.53
C SER A 118 -0.40 -1.16 8.24
N PHE A 119 0.39 -1.90 7.48
CA PHE A 119 1.62 -2.53 7.94
C PHE A 119 2.73 -1.50 8.13
N ALA A 120 3.37 -1.52 9.30
CA ALA A 120 4.61 -0.81 9.54
C ALA A 120 5.79 -1.61 8.97
N PRO A 121 6.43 -1.17 7.86
CA PRO A 121 7.45 -1.98 7.19
C PRO A 121 8.70 -2.24 8.04
N THR A 122 9.05 -1.34 8.97
CA THR A 122 10.23 -1.47 9.84
C THR A 122 10.04 -2.44 11.00
N SER A 123 8.83 -2.54 11.54
CA SER A 123 8.54 -3.35 12.73
C SER A 123 7.73 -4.60 12.44
N ASP A 124 7.25 -4.76 11.21
CA ASP A 124 6.40 -5.87 10.77
C ASP A 124 5.21 -6.09 11.71
N ARG A 125 4.52 -4.99 11.99
CA ARG A 125 3.30 -4.94 12.79
C ARG A 125 2.19 -4.29 12.01
N LEU A 126 1.00 -4.86 12.12
CA LEU A 126 -0.20 -4.30 11.53
C LEU A 126 -0.76 -3.27 12.50
N ARG A 127 -0.78 -1.99 12.11
CA ARG A 127 -1.39 -0.92 12.91
C ARG A 127 -2.83 -0.72 12.50
N LEU A 128 -3.71 -0.56 13.47
CA LEU A 128 -5.08 -0.14 13.29
C LEU A 128 -5.36 1.13 14.10
N VAL A 129 -6.01 2.10 13.47
CA VAL A 129 -6.50 3.31 14.11
C VAL A 129 -8.00 3.44 13.89
N THR A 130 -8.67 4.24 14.71
CA THR A 130 -10.12 4.48 14.57
C THR A 130 -10.47 5.96 14.47
N ASN A 131 -11.67 6.25 13.99
CA ASN A 131 -12.27 7.59 14.05
C ASN A 131 -12.42 8.16 15.48
N LEU A 132 -12.23 7.34 16.52
CA LEU A 132 -12.19 7.77 17.93
C LEU A 132 -10.76 7.71 18.49
N ALA A 133 -9.76 7.97 17.64
CA ALA A 133 -8.35 8.15 17.99
C ALA A 133 -7.69 6.93 18.66
N SER A 134 -8.26 5.72 18.56
CA SER A 134 -7.57 4.51 19.01
C SER A 134 -6.30 4.27 18.18
N ASN A 135 -5.29 3.65 18.79
CA ASN A 135 -4.00 3.38 18.18
C ASN A 135 -3.49 2.01 18.66
N THR A 136 -3.67 0.95 17.88
CA THR A 136 -3.35 -0.42 18.29
C THR A 136 -2.47 -1.11 17.26
N ARG A 137 -1.67 -2.08 17.71
CA ARG A 137 -0.77 -2.88 16.87
C ARG A 137 -1.00 -4.37 17.07
N TYR A 138 -0.90 -5.14 15.99
CA TYR A 138 -1.16 -6.58 15.99
C TYR A 138 0.00 -7.34 15.33
N ASN A 139 0.17 -8.58 15.78
CA ASN A 139 1.20 -9.49 15.26
C ASN A 139 0.64 -10.27 14.06
N PRO A 140 1.23 -10.13 12.86
CA PRO A 140 0.74 -10.80 11.64
C PRO A 140 1.01 -12.30 11.58
N GLU A 141 1.78 -12.86 12.52
CA GLU A 141 2.03 -14.30 12.64
C GLU A 141 1.02 -14.98 13.57
N THR A 142 0.66 -14.32 14.67
CA THR A 142 -0.20 -14.92 15.71
C THR A 142 -1.63 -14.40 15.69
N GLY A 143 -1.90 -13.29 15.00
CA GLY A 143 -3.18 -12.60 15.01
C GLY A 143 -3.49 -11.91 16.34
N ALA A 144 -2.56 -11.87 17.29
CA ALA A 144 -2.77 -11.31 18.62
C ALA A 144 -2.47 -9.81 18.69
N LEU A 145 -3.11 -9.10 19.64
CA LEU A 145 -2.77 -7.72 19.99
C LEU A 145 -1.33 -7.67 20.51
N SER A 146 -0.49 -6.86 19.87
CA SER A 146 0.90 -6.61 20.27
C SER A 146 1.05 -5.41 21.21
N GLY A 147 0.12 -4.45 21.14
CA GLY A 147 0.12 -3.30 22.03
C GLY A 147 -1.00 -2.31 21.76
N THR A 148 -1.35 -1.57 22.80
CA THR A 148 -2.21 -0.38 22.76
C THR A 148 -1.32 0.82 23.00
N ASP A 149 -1.18 1.67 21.99
CA ASP A 149 -0.33 2.84 22.01
C ASP A 149 -1.10 4.07 22.51
N THR A 150 -0.40 5.20 22.68
CA THR A 150 -1.04 6.46 23.04
C THR A 150 -2.09 6.84 21.99
N ALA A 151 -3.28 7.25 22.46
CA ALA A 151 -4.36 7.70 21.61
C ALA A 151 -3.92 8.88 20.73
N LEU A 152 -4.46 8.94 19.51
CA LEU A 152 -4.08 9.96 18.55
C LEU A 152 -4.50 11.35 19.05
N SER A 153 -3.57 12.30 19.04
CA SER A 153 -3.82 13.69 19.43
C SER A 153 -2.99 14.63 18.59
N TYR A 154 -3.57 15.75 18.19
CA TYR A 154 -2.83 16.80 17.52
C TYR A 154 -1.77 17.40 18.43
N VAL A 155 -0.62 17.74 17.84
CA VAL A 155 0.48 18.42 18.53
C VAL A 155 0.10 19.87 18.88
N ALA A 156 0.78 20.43 19.87
CA ALA A 156 0.58 21.83 20.24
C ALA A 156 0.90 22.77 19.05
N GLY A 157 0.00 23.70 18.77
CA GLY A 157 0.13 24.65 17.65
C GLY A 157 -0.35 24.12 16.30
N ASP A 158 -0.86 22.89 16.23
CA ASP A 158 -1.49 22.37 15.01
C ASP A 158 -2.74 23.20 14.63
N PRO A 159 -3.03 23.43 13.34
CA PRO A 159 -4.26 24.09 12.89
C PRO A 159 -5.56 23.46 13.42
N ALA A 160 -5.56 22.17 13.73
CA ALA A 160 -6.70 21.47 14.32
C ALA A 160 -6.94 21.80 15.80
N GLY A 161 -5.98 22.47 16.47
CA GLY A 161 -6.06 22.86 17.87
C GLY A 161 -6.20 21.66 18.81
N SER A 162 -7.12 21.76 19.79
CA SER A 162 -7.37 20.72 20.80
C SER A 162 -8.43 19.70 20.39
N ALA A 163 -8.87 19.72 19.14
CA ALA A 163 -9.98 18.88 18.71
C ALA A 163 -9.50 17.46 18.41
N SER A 164 -10.33 16.45 18.69
CA SER A 164 -9.92 15.05 18.52
C SER A 164 -9.71 14.69 17.03
N PRO A 165 -8.64 13.94 16.68
CA PRO A 165 -8.45 13.42 15.33
C PRO A 165 -9.54 12.42 14.92
N THR A 166 -10.05 12.54 13.70
CA THR A 166 -10.98 11.57 13.10
C THR A 166 -10.30 10.87 11.93
N ILE A 167 -9.24 10.12 12.24
CA ILE A 167 -8.40 9.47 11.24
C ILE A 167 -8.98 8.10 10.90
N THR A 168 -9.44 7.94 9.66
CA THR A 168 -10.11 6.72 9.20
C THR A 168 -9.33 5.95 8.15
N HIS A 169 -8.24 6.52 7.63
CA HIS A 169 -7.36 5.86 6.66
C HIS A 169 -5.92 6.16 7.04
N ILE A 170 -5.03 5.16 6.99
CA ILE A 170 -3.60 5.31 7.24
C ILE A 170 -2.78 4.52 6.23
N ALA A 171 -1.57 4.97 5.95
CA ALA A 171 -0.62 4.25 5.12
C ALA A 171 0.82 4.60 5.51
N TYR A 172 1.68 3.59 5.58
CA TYR A 172 3.12 3.79 5.71
C TYR A 172 3.79 4.01 4.35
N THR A 173 4.81 4.86 4.30
CA THR A 173 5.74 4.91 3.16
C THR A 173 6.52 3.61 3.02
N SER A 174 7.14 3.40 1.86
CA SER A 174 8.09 2.30 1.70
C SER A 174 9.30 2.45 2.63
N LEU A 175 9.97 1.33 2.91
CA LEU A 175 11.28 1.34 3.56
C LEU A 175 12.23 2.22 2.76
N SER A 176 12.95 3.08 3.47
CA SER A 176 14.06 3.87 2.93
C SER A 176 15.19 3.91 3.95
N THR A 177 16.39 4.28 3.51
CA THR A 177 17.54 4.43 4.39
C THR A 177 17.58 5.86 4.91
N GLY A 178 17.35 6.02 6.21
CA GLY A 178 17.40 7.30 6.91
C GLY A 178 18.83 7.72 7.25
N ALA A 179 18.93 8.83 7.99
CA ALA A 179 20.20 9.28 8.54
C ALA A 179 20.85 8.17 9.39
N ALA A 180 22.18 8.05 9.31
CA ALA A 180 22.97 6.99 9.95
C ALA A 180 22.70 5.55 9.44
N GLY A 181 22.01 5.37 8.31
CA GLY A 181 21.87 4.06 7.67
C GLY A 181 20.74 3.19 8.21
N ALA A 182 19.95 3.69 9.17
CA ALA A 182 18.80 2.97 9.70
C ALA A 182 17.66 2.90 8.68
N LEU A 183 16.90 1.80 8.68
CA LEU A 183 15.67 1.70 7.88
C LEU A 183 14.56 2.51 8.53
N VAL A 184 13.92 3.38 7.75
CA VAL A 184 12.92 4.34 8.22
C VAL A 184 11.68 4.36 7.35
N THR A 185 10.55 4.73 7.97
CA THR A 185 9.23 4.86 7.32
C THR A 185 8.44 5.96 8.01
N THR A 186 7.62 6.68 7.25
CA THR A 186 6.71 7.70 7.77
C THR A 186 5.26 7.18 7.69
N LEU A 187 4.47 7.40 8.74
CA LEU A 187 3.03 7.09 8.75
C LEU A 187 2.22 8.33 8.41
N TYR A 188 1.35 8.20 7.41
CA TYR A 188 0.38 9.21 7.03
C TYR A 188 -1.03 8.73 7.32
N GLY A 189 -1.96 9.67 7.45
CA GLY A 189 -3.38 9.38 7.57
C GLY A 189 -4.26 10.47 7.00
N ILE A 190 -5.55 10.16 6.86
CA ILE A 190 -6.58 11.10 6.42
C ILE A 190 -7.54 11.36 7.57
N ASP A 191 -7.60 12.61 8.03
CA ASP A 191 -8.64 13.07 8.94
C ASP A 191 -9.87 13.47 8.11
N THR A 192 -10.92 12.65 8.21
CA THR A 192 -12.14 12.82 7.41
C THR A 192 -13.11 13.84 7.97
N ALA A 193 -12.96 14.26 9.24
CA ALA A 193 -13.74 15.36 9.78
C ALA A 193 -13.22 16.71 9.27
N ARG A 194 -11.91 16.81 9.01
CA ARG A 194 -11.24 18.05 8.57
C ARG A 194 -10.90 18.09 7.10
N ASN A 195 -10.98 16.96 6.41
CA ASN A 195 -10.57 16.81 5.02
C ASN A 195 -9.10 17.17 4.82
N THR A 196 -8.23 16.66 5.69
CA THR A 196 -6.79 16.95 5.70
C THR A 196 -5.97 15.67 5.64
N LEU A 197 -4.84 15.75 4.94
CA LEU A 197 -3.74 14.80 5.13
C LEU A 197 -3.01 15.15 6.42
N VAL A 198 -2.69 14.13 7.21
CA VAL A 198 -1.93 14.25 8.46
C VAL A 198 -0.75 13.28 8.46
N ARG A 199 0.26 13.57 9.28
CA ARG A 199 1.33 12.64 9.68
C ARG A 199 1.08 12.17 11.10
N ILE A 200 1.31 10.89 11.36
CA ILE A 200 1.25 10.30 12.72
C ILE A 200 2.66 9.92 13.15
N GLY A 201 3.11 10.46 14.29
CA GLY A 201 4.53 10.56 14.62
C GLY A 201 5.23 11.62 13.76
N GLY A 202 6.55 11.51 13.62
CA GLY A 202 7.36 12.40 12.80
C GLY A 202 7.88 11.76 11.51
N VAL A 203 8.62 12.57 10.76
CA VAL A 203 9.30 12.12 9.53
C VAL A 203 10.24 10.99 9.89
N ASP A 204 10.31 9.98 9.02
CA ASP A 204 11.17 8.81 9.19
C ASP A 204 10.91 8.03 10.50
N GLY A 205 9.71 8.21 11.08
CA GLY A 205 9.29 7.55 12.31
C GLY A 205 9.87 8.20 13.58
N SER A 206 10.37 9.44 13.48
CA SER A 206 10.89 10.21 14.61
C SER A 206 10.14 11.54 14.75
N THR A 207 9.22 11.71 15.72
CA THR A 207 8.87 10.80 16.83
C THR A 207 8.11 9.54 16.39
N SER A 208 8.14 8.50 17.21
CA SER A 208 7.47 7.23 16.88
C SER A 208 5.95 7.40 16.78
N PRO A 209 5.27 6.77 15.81
CA PRO A 209 3.81 6.75 15.74
C PRO A 209 3.13 6.13 16.98
N ASN A 210 3.86 5.36 17.80
CA ASN A 210 3.37 4.85 19.08
C ASN A 210 3.06 5.97 20.09
N GLY A 211 3.67 7.15 19.91
CA GLY A 211 3.40 8.32 20.74
C GLY A 211 2.05 8.99 20.47
N GLY A 212 1.39 8.64 19.36
CA GLY A 212 0.06 9.16 19.01
C GLY A 212 0.04 10.62 18.54
N GLU A 213 1.19 11.27 18.41
CA GLU A 213 1.28 12.65 17.91
C GLU A 213 0.79 12.75 16.47
N VAL A 214 -0.10 13.69 16.19
CA VAL A 214 -0.63 13.97 14.86
C VAL A 214 -0.25 15.39 14.44
N THR A 215 0.25 15.54 13.22
CA THR A 215 0.54 16.84 12.60
C THR A 215 -0.20 16.98 11.28
N THR A 216 -0.96 18.05 11.11
CA THR A 216 -1.63 18.41 9.87
C THR A 216 -0.61 18.80 8.80
N ILE A 217 -0.74 18.22 7.60
CA ILE A 217 0.11 18.54 6.45
C ILE A 217 -0.58 19.57 5.56
N GLY A 218 -1.85 19.32 5.24
CA GLY A 218 -2.64 20.25 4.42
C GLY A 218 -3.99 19.69 4.02
N ALA A 219 -4.82 20.57 3.46
CA ALA A 219 -6.16 20.21 3.01
C ALA A 219 -6.11 19.33 1.77
N LEU A 220 -7.01 18.34 1.72
CA LEU A 220 -7.19 17.47 0.57
C LEU A 220 -7.75 18.21 -0.65
N GLY A 221 -8.50 19.30 -0.42
CA GLY A 221 -9.24 20.00 -1.47
C GLY A 221 -10.51 19.26 -1.94
N VAL A 222 -10.79 18.10 -1.35
CA VAL A 222 -12.00 17.29 -1.57
C VAL A 222 -12.54 16.83 -0.21
N VAL A 223 -13.81 16.44 -0.16
CA VAL A 223 -14.40 15.87 1.06
C VAL A 223 -13.94 14.43 1.22
N GLY A 224 -13.29 14.14 2.35
CA GLY A 224 -12.89 12.79 2.74
C GLY A 224 -14.12 11.92 3.01
N SER A 225 -14.00 10.63 2.73
CA SER A 225 -15.05 9.65 3.00
C SER A 225 -14.66 8.75 4.17
N ALA A 226 -15.55 8.56 5.14
CA ALA A 226 -15.29 7.72 6.30
C ALA A 226 -15.02 6.25 5.91
N LEU A 227 -15.71 5.76 4.87
CA LEU A 227 -15.42 4.50 4.18
C LEU A 227 -14.56 4.74 2.94
N GLY A 228 -13.60 3.86 2.68
CA GLY A 228 -12.65 4.02 1.57
C GLY A 228 -11.35 3.28 1.87
N GLY A 229 -10.24 3.83 1.39
CA GLY A 229 -8.92 3.37 1.79
C GLY A 229 -7.83 4.34 1.37
N PHE A 230 -6.65 4.21 1.98
CA PHE A 230 -5.47 4.98 1.65
C PHE A 230 -4.28 4.05 1.60
N ALA A 231 -3.49 4.11 0.54
CA ALA A 231 -2.34 3.26 0.33
C ALA A 231 -1.21 4.05 -0.32
N ILE A 232 0.02 3.75 0.07
CA ILE A 232 1.22 4.37 -0.52
C ILE A 232 1.97 3.30 -1.28
N ALA A 233 2.22 3.57 -2.57
CA ALA A 233 2.87 2.63 -3.46
C ALA A 233 4.30 2.34 -2.98
N PRO A 234 4.67 1.05 -2.83
CA PRO A 234 6.03 0.66 -2.53
C PRO A 234 7.02 1.26 -3.54
N ARG A 235 8.22 1.62 -3.08
CA ARG A 235 9.35 2.22 -3.83
C ARG A 235 9.13 3.63 -4.38
N THR A 236 7.95 3.95 -4.91
CA THR A 236 7.67 5.25 -5.52
C THR A 236 7.11 6.29 -4.55
N ASN A 237 6.54 5.84 -3.43
CA ASN A 237 5.81 6.66 -2.46
C ASN A 237 4.66 7.50 -3.08
N LYS A 238 4.16 7.11 -4.25
CA LYS A 238 2.90 7.67 -4.78
C LYS A 238 1.75 7.23 -3.89
N ALA A 239 1.04 8.17 -3.30
CA ALA A 239 -0.06 7.89 -2.39
C ALA A 239 -1.39 7.97 -3.12
N TYR A 240 -2.28 7.02 -2.84
CA TYR A 240 -3.60 6.96 -3.45
C TYR A 240 -4.66 6.78 -2.38
N ALA A 241 -5.77 7.49 -2.54
CA ALA A 241 -6.95 7.34 -1.71
C ALA A 241 -8.16 6.98 -2.56
N ALA A 242 -8.88 5.94 -2.15
CA ALA A 242 -10.20 5.62 -2.68
C ALA A 242 -11.25 6.20 -1.75
N MET A 243 -12.14 7.04 -2.29
CA MET A 243 -13.18 7.72 -1.52
C MET A 243 -14.54 7.56 -2.20
N ASN A 244 -15.59 7.48 -1.38
CA ASN A 244 -16.97 7.40 -1.85
C ASN A 244 -17.57 8.83 -1.84
N THR A 245 -17.40 9.58 -2.92
CA THR A 245 -17.71 11.02 -2.99
C THR A 245 -19.01 11.30 -3.74
N GLY A 246 -19.76 12.33 -3.35
CA GLY A 246 -20.99 12.77 -4.04
C GLY A 246 -22.29 12.20 -3.48
N VAL A 247 -23.42 12.60 -4.09
CA VAL A 247 -24.77 12.11 -3.75
C VAL A 247 -25.52 11.81 -5.06
N PRO A 248 -25.75 10.54 -5.43
CA PRO A 248 -25.31 9.33 -4.73
C PRO A 248 -23.78 9.21 -4.68
N ALA A 249 -23.25 8.45 -3.70
CA ALA A 249 -21.81 8.27 -3.54
C ALA A 249 -21.20 7.50 -4.72
N VAL A 250 -20.08 8.01 -5.23
CA VAL A 250 -19.32 7.45 -6.37
C VAL A 250 -17.91 7.08 -5.89
N ALA A 251 -17.54 5.82 -6.07
CA ALA A 251 -16.18 5.35 -5.78
C ALA A 251 -15.16 6.01 -6.71
N THR A 252 -14.26 6.81 -6.14
CA THR A 252 -13.32 7.65 -6.87
C THR A 252 -11.90 7.47 -6.34
N LEU A 253 -10.94 7.33 -7.25
CA LEU A 253 -9.52 7.29 -6.94
C LEU A 253 -8.92 8.69 -7.03
N TYR A 254 -8.17 9.06 -6.01
CA TYR A 254 -7.35 10.27 -5.95
C TYR A 254 -5.90 9.89 -5.73
N GLU A 255 -4.98 10.62 -6.36
CA GLU A 255 -3.58 10.66 -5.96
C GLU A 255 -3.42 11.77 -4.92
N ILE A 256 -2.78 11.46 -3.79
CA ILE A 256 -2.59 12.39 -2.68
C ILE A 256 -1.13 12.84 -2.65
N ASN A 257 -0.92 14.15 -2.71
CA ASN A 257 0.42 14.69 -2.57
C ASN A 257 0.84 14.69 -1.09
N LEU A 258 1.82 13.85 -0.73
CA LEU A 258 2.27 13.68 0.65
C LEU A 258 2.92 14.93 1.28
N SER A 259 3.36 15.89 0.46
CA SER A 259 4.04 17.10 0.94
C SER A 259 3.09 18.23 1.33
N ASN A 260 1.91 18.29 0.72
CA ASN A 260 0.96 19.40 0.92
C ASN A 260 -0.50 18.95 1.13
N GLY A 261 -0.78 17.66 1.03
CA GLY A 261 -2.10 17.07 1.22
C GLY A 261 -3.03 17.11 0.01
N LEU A 262 -2.71 17.84 -1.06
CA LEU A 262 -3.65 18.05 -2.18
C LEU A 262 -4.02 16.73 -2.87
N ALA A 263 -5.33 16.48 -2.99
CA ALA A 263 -5.88 15.35 -3.73
C ALA A 263 -6.09 15.71 -5.21
N THR A 264 -5.54 14.89 -6.11
CA THR A 264 -5.72 15.01 -7.56
C THR A 264 -6.59 13.87 -8.06
N PHE A 265 -7.70 14.19 -8.73
CA PHE A 265 -8.60 13.19 -9.30
C PHE A 265 -7.87 12.31 -10.33
N ARG A 266 -7.95 10.99 -10.18
CA ARG A 266 -7.39 10.01 -11.14
C ARG A 266 -8.47 9.32 -11.95
N GLY A 267 -9.64 9.10 -11.38
CA GLY A 267 -10.77 8.51 -12.09
C GLY A 267 -11.79 7.86 -11.16
N VAL A 268 -12.94 7.50 -11.73
CA VAL A 268 -13.94 6.66 -11.07
C VAL A 268 -13.42 5.22 -11.04
N ILE A 269 -13.61 4.50 -9.93
CA ILE A 269 -13.21 3.10 -9.79
C ILE A 269 -14.33 2.21 -10.35
N GLY A 270 -14.03 1.42 -11.39
CA GLY A 270 -15.03 0.64 -12.11
C GLY A 270 -16.16 1.53 -12.65
N SER A 271 -17.42 1.14 -12.40
CA SER A 271 -18.59 1.98 -12.72
C SER A 271 -18.85 3.09 -11.70
N GLY A 272 -18.14 3.08 -10.57
CA GLY A 272 -18.35 4.00 -9.45
C GLY A 272 -19.51 3.65 -8.52
N SER A 273 -20.36 2.69 -8.88
CA SER A 273 -21.58 2.37 -8.11
C SER A 273 -21.33 1.51 -6.87
N ALA A 274 -20.24 0.72 -6.86
CA ALA A 274 -19.87 -0.10 -5.71
C ALA A 274 -19.14 0.76 -4.68
N ARG A 275 -19.51 0.62 -3.41
CA ARG A 275 -18.87 1.37 -2.32
C ARG A 275 -17.56 0.69 -1.91
N ILE A 276 -16.53 1.51 -1.72
CA ILE A 276 -15.19 1.05 -1.32
C ILE A 276 -15.09 1.00 0.20
N GLY A 277 -14.70 -0.15 0.75
CA GLY A 277 -14.43 -0.37 2.18
C GLY A 277 -12.95 -0.55 2.54
N GLY A 278 -12.06 -0.61 1.55
CA GLY A 278 -10.61 -0.75 1.75
C GLY A 278 -9.84 -0.58 0.44
N LEU A 279 -8.57 -0.20 0.55
CA LEU A 279 -7.65 -0.06 -0.59
C LEU A 279 -6.25 -0.52 -0.16
N ALA A 280 -5.60 -1.33 -0.99
CA ALA A 280 -4.21 -1.73 -0.82
C ALA A 280 -3.48 -1.70 -2.16
N ILE A 281 -2.16 -1.49 -2.14
CA ILE A 281 -1.34 -1.48 -3.35
C ILE A 281 -0.40 -2.68 -3.30
N LYS A 282 -0.43 -3.50 -4.35
CA LYS A 282 0.49 -4.64 -4.47
C LYS A 282 1.82 -4.16 -5.05
N ASP A 283 2.93 -4.52 -4.39
CA ASP A 283 4.24 -4.36 -5.01
C ASP A 283 4.41 -5.39 -6.12
N THR A 284 4.06 -5.05 -7.35
CA THR A 284 4.30 -5.93 -8.52
C THR A 284 5.78 -6.05 -8.87
N SER A 285 6.64 -5.16 -8.38
CA SER A 285 8.08 -5.26 -8.57
C SER A 285 8.68 -6.37 -7.69
N SER A 286 8.15 -6.57 -6.47
CA SER A 286 8.53 -7.70 -5.60
C SER A 286 8.33 -9.07 -6.28
N CYS A 287 7.35 -9.19 -7.17
CA CYS A 287 7.15 -10.42 -7.93
C CYS A 287 8.34 -10.72 -8.85
N TYR A 288 8.92 -9.69 -9.46
CA TYR A 288 10.02 -9.84 -10.41
C TYR A 288 11.41 -9.81 -9.75
N ASP A 289 11.48 -9.63 -8.43
CA ASP A 289 12.70 -9.79 -7.61
C ASP A 289 12.72 -11.23 -7.07
N LEU A 290 13.18 -12.17 -7.91
CA LEU A 290 13.10 -13.60 -7.68
C LEU A 290 14.10 -14.07 -6.63
N ASP A 291 15.32 -13.52 -6.63
CA ASP A 291 16.32 -13.85 -5.60
C ASP A 291 16.10 -13.08 -4.29
N GLY A 292 15.32 -12.00 -4.31
CA GLY A 292 14.95 -11.21 -3.13
C GLY A 292 16.03 -10.24 -2.67
N ASP A 293 17.02 -9.92 -3.51
CA ASP A 293 18.11 -9.01 -3.16
C ASP A 293 17.70 -7.52 -3.20
N GLY A 294 16.46 -7.23 -3.61
CA GLY A 294 15.88 -5.89 -3.69
C GLY A 294 16.05 -5.24 -5.06
N ASN A 295 16.86 -5.82 -5.95
CA ASN A 295 17.06 -5.39 -7.32
C ASN A 295 16.27 -6.31 -8.27
N ILE A 296 15.91 -5.77 -9.43
CA ILE A 296 15.27 -6.54 -10.49
C ILE A 296 16.17 -6.41 -11.69
N LEU A 297 16.98 -7.44 -11.95
CA LEU A 297 17.97 -7.41 -13.02
C LEU A 297 17.69 -8.48 -14.06
N ALA A 298 17.99 -8.18 -15.32
CA ALA A 298 17.75 -9.10 -16.42
C ALA A 298 18.58 -10.40 -16.32
N LEU A 299 19.80 -10.31 -15.78
CA LEU A 299 20.73 -11.45 -15.73
C LEU A 299 20.56 -12.33 -14.48
N THR A 300 19.87 -11.84 -13.45
CA THR A 300 19.52 -12.62 -12.26
C THR A 300 18.05 -13.03 -12.36
N ASP A 301 17.14 -12.09 -12.12
CA ASP A 301 15.69 -12.35 -12.07
C ASP A 301 15.09 -12.67 -13.42
N GLY A 302 15.39 -11.84 -14.42
CA GLY A 302 14.87 -12.03 -15.78
C GLY A 302 15.28 -13.38 -16.36
N LEU A 303 16.53 -13.79 -16.13
CA LEU A 303 17.07 -15.06 -16.58
C LEU A 303 16.42 -16.25 -15.84
N MET A 304 16.25 -16.16 -14.52
CA MET A 304 15.54 -17.17 -13.73
C MET A 304 14.08 -17.31 -14.18
N LEU A 305 13.38 -16.20 -14.40
CA LEU A 305 11.99 -16.19 -14.87
C LEU A 305 11.88 -16.82 -16.26
N LEU A 306 12.74 -16.43 -17.20
CA LEU A 306 12.75 -16.99 -18.56
C LEU A 306 12.96 -18.51 -18.54
N ARG A 307 13.92 -18.99 -17.74
CA ARG A 307 14.19 -20.43 -17.60
C ARG A 307 12.98 -21.18 -17.03
N ALA A 308 12.35 -20.63 -15.99
CA ALA A 308 11.12 -21.21 -15.43
C ALA A 308 10.00 -21.26 -16.47
N LEU A 309 9.81 -20.19 -17.27
CA LEU A 309 8.82 -20.13 -18.36
C LEU A 309 9.11 -21.13 -19.49
N LEU A 310 10.38 -21.44 -19.74
CA LEU A 310 10.81 -22.51 -20.65
C LEU A 310 10.63 -23.92 -20.06
N GLY A 311 10.09 -24.04 -18.85
CA GLY A 311 9.81 -25.31 -18.18
C GLY A 311 11.02 -25.91 -17.45
N MET A 312 12.09 -25.15 -17.26
CA MET A 312 13.26 -25.60 -16.50
C MET A 312 12.94 -25.62 -14.99
N THR A 313 13.53 -26.57 -14.27
CA THR A 313 13.38 -26.69 -12.80
C THR A 313 14.72 -26.99 -12.12
N GLY A 314 14.76 -26.89 -10.80
CA GLY A 314 15.93 -27.21 -9.99
C GLY A 314 17.13 -26.27 -10.24
N THR A 315 18.34 -26.81 -10.16
CA THR A 315 19.59 -26.03 -10.32
C THR A 315 19.70 -25.33 -11.66
N SER A 316 19.03 -25.84 -12.69
CA SER A 316 19.06 -25.28 -14.04
C SER A 316 18.45 -23.87 -14.12
N VAL A 317 17.50 -23.55 -13.23
CA VAL A 317 16.91 -22.21 -13.14
C VAL A 317 17.91 -21.21 -12.57
N ILE A 318 18.60 -21.57 -11.49
CA ILE A 318 19.47 -20.68 -10.72
C ILE A 318 20.93 -20.64 -11.19
N ALA A 319 21.34 -21.55 -12.07
CA ALA A 319 22.72 -21.69 -12.53
C ALA A 319 23.26 -20.37 -13.12
N ASN A 320 24.27 -19.79 -12.48
CA ASN A 320 24.88 -18.50 -12.84
C ASN A 320 23.89 -17.33 -12.92
N ALA A 321 22.76 -17.42 -12.21
CA ALA A 321 21.74 -16.37 -12.15
C ALA A 321 21.52 -15.83 -10.74
N LEU A 322 22.27 -16.31 -9.74
CA LEU A 322 22.29 -15.72 -8.41
C LEU A 322 23.41 -14.67 -8.33
N PRO A 323 23.21 -13.57 -7.58
CA PRO A 323 24.25 -12.59 -7.32
C PRO A 323 25.44 -13.20 -6.56
N SER A 324 26.57 -12.47 -6.54
CA SER A 324 27.80 -12.94 -5.89
C SER A 324 27.69 -13.03 -4.36
N ALA A 325 26.76 -12.27 -3.77
CA ALA A 325 26.37 -12.42 -2.37
C ALA A 325 25.20 -13.39 -2.26
N THR A 326 25.14 -14.21 -1.21
CA THR A 326 24.04 -15.16 -1.00
C THR A 326 22.72 -14.39 -0.84
N PRO A 327 21.78 -14.50 -1.80
CA PRO A 327 20.53 -13.77 -1.73
C PRO A 327 19.52 -14.48 -0.81
N PRO A 328 18.45 -13.79 -0.36
CA PRO A 328 17.41 -14.38 0.48
C PRO A 328 16.73 -15.63 -0.10
N ARG A 329 16.61 -15.71 -1.44
CA ARG A 329 16.09 -16.88 -2.16
C ARG A 329 17.15 -17.42 -3.13
N SER A 330 17.87 -18.44 -2.69
CA SER A 330 18.97 -19.05 -3.45
C SER A 330 18.67 -20.45 -3.99
N THR A 331 17.43 -20.94 -3.85
CA THR A 331 17.03 -22.27 -4.32
C THR A 331 15.81 -22.19 -5.23
N TRP A 332 15.71 -23.11 -6.19
CA TRP A 332 14.52 -23.23 -7.04
C TRP A 332 13.24 -23.40 -6.22
N SER A 333 13.27 -24.19 -5.15
CA SER A 333 12.10 -24.38 -4.29
C SER A 333 11.58 -23.05 -3.72
N ALA A 334 12.49 -22.20 -3.22
CA ALA A 334 12.13 -20.89 -2.66
C ALA A 334 11.64 -19.91 -3.74
N ILE A 335 12.32 -19.87 -4.90
CA ILE A 335 11.94 -19.02 -6.04
C ILE A 335 10.58 -19.43 -6.60
N ARG A 336 10.36 -20.73 -6.79
CA ARG A 336 9.09 -21.30 -7.24
C ARG A 336 7.96 -20.97 -6.27
N ALA A 337 8.20 -21.12 -4.96
CA ALA A 337 7.22 -20.75 -3.96
C ALA A 337 6.82 -19.28 -4.12
N HIS A 338 7.79 -18.37 -4.25
CA HIS A 338 7.54 -16.95 -4.50
C HIS A 338 6.77 -16.69 -5.80
N LEU A 339 7.17 -17.30 -6.92
CA LEU A 339 6.44 -17.17 -8.19
C LEU A 339 4.99 -17.63 -8.06
N ASN A 340 4.75 -18.73 -7.36
CA ASN A 340 3.39 -19.26 -7.24
C ASN A 340 2.54 -18.47 -6.23
N THR A 341 3.11 -18.05 -5.08
CA THR A 341 2.35 -17.38 -4.02
C THR A 341 2.28 -15.87 -4.20
N THR A 342 3.36 -15.24 -4.67
CA THR A 342 3.48 -13.79 -4.79
C THR A 342 3.09 -13.32 -6.19
N CYS A 343 3.52 -14.05 -7.23
CA CYS A 343 3.21 -13.68 -8.63
C CYS A 343 1.92 -14.31 -9.18
N GLY A 344 1.34 -15.29 -8.50
CA GLY A 344 0.15 -16.00 -9.00
C GLY A 344 0.43 -16.92 -10.19
N MET A 345 1.69 -17.36 -10.35
CA MET A 345 2.09 -18.33 -11.38
C MET A 345 1.79 -19.77 -10.93
N SER A 346 1.97 -20.74 -11.82
CA SER A 346 1.76 -22.16 -11.51
C SER A 346 2.87 -23.04 -12.06
N PHE A 347 4.08 -22.87 -11.51
CA PHE A 347 5.23 -23.69 -11.90
C PHE A 347 5.24 -25.05 -11.17
N ALA A 348 5.67 -26.09 -11.88
CA ALA A 348 5.87 -27.43 -11.34
C ALA A 348 7.06 -27.49 -10.36
N PRO A 349 7.08 -28.46 -9.42
CA PRO A 349 8.17 -28.65 -8.46
C PRO A 349 9.57 -28.74 -9.08
#